data_AF-A0AAV0YVV0-F1
#
_entry.id   AF-A0AAV0YVV0-F1
#
_cell.length_a   1.000
_cell.length_b   1.000
_cell.length_c   1.000
_cell.angle_alpha   90.00
_cell.angle_beta   90.00
_cell.angle_gamma   90.00
#
_symmetry.space_group_name_H-M   'P 1'
#
loop_
_entity.id
_entity.type
_entity.pdbx_description
1 polymer ?
#
loop_
_entity_poly.entity_id
_entity_poly.type
_entity_poly.pdbx_seq_one_letter_code
_entity_poly.pdbx_strand_id
1 'polypeptide(L)'
;MGNFNLSHRLVLAPLTRRRSYNNIPQPHAILYYSQRTSKGGLLISEAAGVSETAQGYPNTPGIWTKEQVEAWKPIVDAVHAKGGIFFCQIWHAGRVSNSIYQPNGQAPISPTDKSLTSNEVQQYTPPRRLKADEIPHIVNDFKIAARNAIEAGFDGVELHGGYNRQDGINAIAENRADLVAYGRLFLANPDLPKRFALDAPLNKYNRETFYTPDPVLGYTDYPFLE
;
A
#
# COMPACT_ATOMS: atom_id res chain seq x y z
N MET A 1 -7.30 -6.33 16.91
CA MET A 1 -6.35 -6.16 15.80
C MET A 1 -5.21 -5.38 16.40
N GLY A 2 -4.10 -6.05 16.74
CA GLY A 2 -3.15 -5.50 17.73
C GLY A 2 -3.91 -5.00 18.97
N ASN A 3 -3.64 -3.77 19.37
CA ASN A 3 -4.29 -3.08 20.49
C ASN A 3 -5.69 -2.49 20.19
N PHE A 4 -6.21 -2.68 18.98
CA PHE A 4 -7.49 -2.08 18.55
C PHE A 4 -8.66 -3.05 18.63
N ASN A 5 -9.71 -2.64 19.35
CA ASN A 5 -10.99 -3.33 19.43
C ASN A 5 -11.97 -2.77 18.39
N LEU A 6 -12.14 -3.50 17.29
CA LEU A 6 -13.07 -3.12 16.23
C LEU A 6 -14.51 -3.53 16.61
N SER A 7 -15.47 -2.63 16.43
CA SER A 7 -16.91 -2.91 16.67
C SER A 7 -17.51 -3.81 15.59
N HIS A 8 -16.93 -3.82 14.39
CA HIS A 8 -17.29 -4.69 13.28
C HIS A 8 -16.08 -5.03 12.40
N ARG A 9 -16.26 -5.98 11.49
CA ARG A 9 -15.21 -6.47 10.58
C ARG A 9 -15.28 -5.89 9.16
N LEU A 10 -16.18 -4.93 8.92
CA LEU A 10 -16.22 -4.16 7.69
C LEU A 10 -15.17 -3.04 7.75
N VAL A 11 -14.33 -2.94 6.72
CA VAL A 11 -13.19 -2.00 6.66
C VAL A 11 -13.32 -1.14 5.41
N LEU A 12 -13.07 0.17 5.51
CA LEU A 12 -12.85 0.98 4.30
C LEU A 12 -11.47 0.65 3.73
N ALA A 13 -11.46 -0.04 2.60
CA ALA A 13 -10.25 -0.33 1.85
C ALA A 13 -9.54 0.96 1.38
N PRO A 14 -8.21 0.91 1.16
CA PRO A 14 -7.45 2.03 0.58
C PRO A 14 -7.91 2.31 -0.85
N LEU A 15 -8.41 3.52 -1.10
CA LEU A 15 -8.99 3.90 -2.40
C LEU A 15 -8.40 5.22 -2.89
N THR A 16 -7.42 5.17 -3.80
CA THR A 16 -6.82 6.35 -4.42
C THR A 16 -7.86 7.25 -5.10
N ARG A 17 -7.95 8.52 -4.69
CA ARG A 17 -8.99 9.46 -5.18
C ARG A 17 -8.46 10.62 -6.01
N ARG A 18 -7.14 10.81 -6.07
CA ARG A 18 -6.44 11.84 -6.89
C ARG A 18 -6.97 13.27 -6.63
N ARG A 19 -7.10 13.61 -5.34
CA ARG A 19 -7.73 14.83 -4.83
C ARG A 19 -6.81 15.67 -3.93
N SER A 20 -5.51 15.39 -3.98
CA SER A 20 -4.48 16.00 -3.13
C SER A 20 -3.50 16.79 -3.99
N TYR A 21 -3.79 18.06 -4.24
CA TYR A 21 -2.98 18.93 -5.12
C TYR A 21 -1.58 19.12 -4.56
N ASN A 22 -0.56 19.06 -5.42
CA ASN A 22 0.86 19.10 -5.02
C ASN A 22 1.20 18.10 -3.91
N ASN A 23 0.51 16.95 -3.91
CA ASN A 23 0.64 15.91 -2.90
C ASN A 23 0.19 16.32 -1.48
N ILE A 24 -0.47 17.47 -1.32
CA ILE A 24 -1.02 17.93 -0.05
C ILE A 24 -2.48 17.45 0.07
N PRO A 25 -2.85 16.67 1.11
CA PRO A 25 -4.23 16.35 1.42
C PRO A 25 -5.07 17.63 1.55
N GLN A 26 -6.30 17.59 1.04
CA GLN A 26 -7.14 18.78 0.97
C GLN A 26 -8.29 18.74 1.99
N PRO A 27 -8.82 19.89 2.45
CA PRO A 27 -9.85 19.93 3.49
C PRO A 27 -11.13 19.13 3.19
N HIS A 28 -11.48 18.94 1.92
CA HIS A 28 -12.64 18.12 1.54
C HIS A 28 -12.48 16.62 1.87
N ALA A 29 -11.26 16.15 2.13
CA ALA A 29 -11.03 14.78 2.62
C ALA A 29 -11.59 14.58 4.05
N ILE A 30 -11.70 15.64 4.85
CA ILE A 30 -12.32 15.62 6.18
C ILE A 30 -13.75 15.07 6.09
N LEU A 31 -14.57 15.66 5.22
CA LEU A 31 -15.94 15.20 4.99
C LEU A 31 -15.96 13.79 4.42
N TYR A 32 -15.08 13.48 3.45
CA TYR A 32 -15.02 12.17 2.79
C TYR A 32 -14.79 11.01 3.77
N TYR A 33 -13.76 11.10 4.61
CA TYR A 33 -13.46 10.05 5.58
C TYR A 33 -14.47 10.04 6.72
N SER A 34 -14.84 11.22 7.25
CA SER A 34 -15.83 11.31 8.33
C SER A 34 -17.18 10.67 7.95
N GLN A 35 -17.66 10.84 6.72
CA GLN A 35 -18.90 10.19 6.24
C GLN A 35 -18.84 8.66 6.26
N ARG A 36 -17.64 8.08 6.15
CA ARG A 36 -17.40 6.62 6.13
C ARG A 36 -17.05 6.06 7.50
N THR A 37 -16.98 6.92 8.51
CA THR A 37 -16.63 6.52 9.86
C THR A 37 -17.86 6.18 10.69
N SER A 38 -17.88 4.94 11.17
CA SER A 38 -18.72 4.44 12.26
C SER A 38 -17.87 4.25 13.53
N LYS A 39 -18.49 4.31 14.71
CA LYS A 39 -17.82 4.07 15.98
C LYS A 39 -17.22 2.66 16.02
N GLY A 40 -15.92 2.55 16.26
CA GLY A 40 -15.15 1.30 16.28
C GLY A 40 -14.89 0.69 14.89
N GLY A 41 -15.20 1.41 13.81
CA GLY A 41 -14.88 0.99 12.45
C GLY A 41 -13.43 1.30 12.07
N LEU A 42 -12.82 0.45 11.23
CA LEU A 42 -11.49 0.67 10.69
C LEU A 42 -11.57 1.26 9.27
N LEU A 43 -10.77 2.30 9.05
CA LEU A 43 -10.53 2.90 7.73
C LEU A 43 -9.05 2.79 7.41
N ILE A 44 -8.75 2.60 6.12
CA ILE A 44 -7.40 2.71 5.59
C ILE A 44 -7.42 3.85 4.57
N SER A 45 -6.48 4.79 4.69
CA SER A 45 -6.41 5.96 3.80
C SER A 45 -6.17 5.53 2.36
N GLU A 46 -6.42 6.44 1.43
CA GLU A 46 -5.81 6.35 0.11
C GLU A 46 -4.27 6.28 0.20
N ALA A 47 -3.64 5.68 -0.80
CA ALA A 47 -2.19 5.50 -0.85
C ALA A 47 -1.45 6.84 -0.77
N ALA A 48 -0.70 7.05 0.31
CA ALA A 48 0.14 8.21 0.53
C ALA A 48 1.59 7.88 0.16
N GLY A 49 2.19 8.68 -0.71
CA GLY A 49 3.59 8.51 -1.10
C GLY A 49 4.53 8.70 0.09
N VAL A 50 5.59 7.89 0.16
CA VAL A 50 6.62 7.97 1.21
C VAL A 50 7.72 9.00 0.95
N SER A 51 7.82 9.49 -0.29
CA SER A 51 8.80 10.48 -0.74
C SER A 51 8.37 11.06 -2.09
N GLU A 52 9.11 12.04 -2.61
CA GLU A 52 8.82 12.62 -3.93
C GLU A 52 8.97 11.61 -5.08
N THR A 53 9.89 10.65 -4.96
CA THR A 53 10.11 9.59 -5.96
C THR A 53 9.02 8.50 -5.93
N ALA A 54 8.22 8.45 -4.86
CA ALA A 54 7.17 7.46 -4.66
C ALA A 54 5.96 7.65 -5.57
N GLN A 55 5.82 8.81 -6.22
CA GLN A 55 4.62 9.18 -6.97
C GLN A 55 4.52 8.43 -8.30
N GLY A 56 3.30 7.97 -8.62
CA GLY A 56 2.97 7.31 -9.90
C GLY A 56 1.71 7.86 -10.57
N TYR A 57 0.95 8.68 -9.85
CA TYR A 57 -0.27 9.32 -10.31
C TYR A 57 -0.25 10.77 -9.84
N PRO A 58 -0.88 11.71 -10.57
CA PRO A 58 -1.00 13.08 -10.11
C PRO A 58 -2.10 13.19 -9.07
N ASN A 59 -1.95 14.20 -8.23
CA ASN A 59 -2.88 14.57 -7.17
C ASN A 59 -3.09 13.48 -6.11
N THR A 60 -2.14 12.57 -5.91
CA THR A 60 -2.13 11.62 -4.79
C THR A 60 -1.41 12.20 -3.59
N PRO A 61 -1.87 11.97 -2.35
CA PRO A 61 -1.26 12.58 -1.18
C PRO A 61 0.14 12.05 -0.91
N GLY A 62 0.90 12.81 -0.13
CA GLY A 62 2.15 12.40 0.49
C GLY A 62 2.09 12.37 2.01
N ILE A 63 3.15 11.86 2.62
CA ILE A 63 3.39 11.93 4.07
C ILE A 63 4.91 12.03 4.39
N TRP A 64 5.69 12.72 3.55
CA TRP A 64 7.14 12.91 3.76
C TRP A 64 7.52 14.33 4.21
N THR A 65 6.66 15.32 4.01
CA THR A 65 6.90 16.70 4.47
C THR A 65 6.06 17.05 5.69
N LYS A 66 6.53 18.03 6.47
CA LYS A 66 5.77 18.57 7.60
C LYS A 66 4.44 19.19 7.16
N GLU A 67 4.40 19.85 6.01
CA GLU A 67 3.16 20.43 5.46
C GLU A 67 2.11 19.35 5.18
N GLN A 68 2.52 18.21 4.63
CA GLN A 68 1.64 17.06 4.42
C GLN A 68 1.13 16.50 5.75
N VAL A 69 2.00 16.38 6.76
CA VAL A 69 1.63 15.94 8.12
C VAL A 69 0.56 16.87 8.70
N GLU A 70 0.77 18.18 8.70
CA GLU A 70 -0.19 19.15 9.22
C GLU A 70 -1.53 19.12 8.46
N ALA A 71 -1.50 18.89 7.14
CA ALA A 71 -2.71 18.75 6.33
C ALA A 71 -3.49 17.45 6.63
N TRP A 72 -2.83 16.38 7.07
CA TRP A 72 -3.49 15.13 7.47
C TRP A 72 -4.18 15.22 8.83
N LYS A 73 -3.61 15.94 9.80
CA LYS A 73 -4.14 16.06 11.18
C LYS A 73 -5.66 16.31 11.26
N PRO A 74 -6.23 17.36 10.63
CA PRO A 74 -7.67 17.61 10.73
C PRO A 74 -8.54 16.53 10.07
N ILE A 75 -7.99 15.76 9.12
CA ILE A 75 -8.68 14.62 8.50
C ILE A 75 -8.73 13.45 9.49
N VAL A 76 -7.61 13.17 10.15
CA VAL A 76 -7.51 12.14 11.20
C VAL A 76 -8.43 12.48 12.38
N ASP A 77 -8.37 13.71 12.87
CA ASP A 77 -9.22 14.21 13.96
C ASP A 77 -10.71 13.99 13.67
N ALA A 78 -11.14 14.20 12.42
CA ALA A 78 -12.54 14.01 12.03
C ALA A 78 -12.99 12.55 11.97
N VAL A 79 -12.06 11.60 11.78
CA VAL A 79 -12.32 10.16 11.94
C VAL A 79 -12.40 9.80 13.42
N HIS A 80 -11.45 10.28 14.21
CA HIS A 80 -11.44 10.04 15.66
C HIS A 80 -12.64 10.65 16.39
N ALA A 81 -13.11 11.82 15.97
CA ALA A 81 -14.32 12.46 16.52
C ALA A 81 -15.58 11.60 16.37
N LYS A 82 -15.59 10.63 15.44
CA LYS A 82 -16.66 9.64 15.26
C LYS A 82 -16.35 8.28 15.89
N GLY A 83 -15.23 8.18 16.61
CA GLY A 83 -14.74 6.96 17.26
C GLY A 83 -14.21 5.93 16.28
N GLY A 84 -13.81 6.33 15.06
CA GLY A 84 -13.17 5.43 14.10
C GLY A 84 -11.69 5.21 14.41
N ILE A 85 -11.13 4.17 13.81
CA ILE A 85 -9.70 3.88 13.78
C ILE A 85 -9.23 4.08 12.34
N PHE A 86 -8.10 4.76 12.15
CA PHE A 86 -7.63 5.18 10.84
C PHE A 86 -6.16 4.84 10.62
N PHE A 87 -5.89 4.03 9.61
CA PHE A 87 -4.54 3.66 9.21
C PHE A 87 -4.12 4.43 7.96
N CYS A 88 -2.87 4.91 7.92
CA CYS A 88 -2.30 5.51 6.73
C CYS A 88 -1.67 4.42 5.84
N GLN A 89 -2.17 4.25 4.62
CA GLN A 89 -1.50 3.38 3.66
C GLN A 89 -0.30 4.11 3.06
N ILE A 90 0.93 3.68 3.39
CA ILE A 90 2.16 4.27 2.86
C ILE A 90 2.69 3.46 1.67
N TRP A 91 3.07 4.17 0.61
CA TRP A 91 3.23 3.60 -0.73
C TRP A 91 4.43 4.16 -1.50
N HIS A 92 4.99 3.32 -2.38
CA HIS A 92 5.94 3.72 -3.42
C HIS A 92 5.57 3.06 -4.76
N ALA A 93 5.31 3.86 -5.80
CA ALA A 93 4.85 3.36 -7.11
C ALA A 93 5.88 2.47 -7.83
N GLY A 94 7.16 2.78 -7.64
CA GLY A 94 8.24 2.14 -8.38
C GLY A 94 8.06 2.37 -9.89
N ARG A 95 8.21 1.31 -10.69
CA ARG A 95 8.05 1.40 -12.15
C ARG A 95 6.62 1.62 -12.67
N VAL A 96 5.60 1.63 -11.80
CA VAL A 96 4.23 2.04 -12.17
C VAL A 96 4.15 3.58 -12.10
N SER A 97 5.03 4.26 -12.82
CA SER A 97 5.20 5.71 -12.78
C SER A 97 5.75 6.25 -14.10
N ASN A 98 5.85 7.57 -14.21
CA ASN A 98 6.38 8.28 -15.36
C ASN A 98 7.34 9.38 -14.90
N SER A 99 8.32 9.72 -15.76
CA SER A 99 9.32 10.76 -15.46
C SER A 99 8.72 12.11 -15.08
N ILE A 100 7.54 12.44 -15.61
CA ILE A 100 6.79 13.67 -15.28
C ILE A 100 6.42 13.78 -13.79
N TYR A 101 6.37 12.66 -13.06
CA TYR A 101 6.09 12.63 -11.63
C TYR A 101 7.37 12.50 -10.79
N GLN A 102 8.52 12.35 -11.43
CA GLN A 102 9.79 12.12 -10.74
C GLN A 102 10.54 13.45 -10.59
N PRO A 103 11.27 13.64 -9.48
CA PRO A 103 12.13 14.80 -9.30
C PRO A 103 13.08 14.98 -10.49
N ASN A 104 13.17 16.20 -11.01
CA ASN A 104 14.04 16.55 -12.13
C ASN A 104 13.80 15.70 -13.41
N GLY A 105 12.60 15.15 -13.61
CA GLY A 105 12.27 14.37 -14.80
C GLY A 105 13.02 13.03 -14.89
N GLN A 106 13.53 12.50 -13.77
CA GLN A 106 14.31 11.27 -13.76
C GLN A 106 13.45 10.04 -14.09
N ALA A 107 14.09 8.95 -14.48
CA ALA A 107 13.41 7.67 -14.65
C ALA A 107 12.92 7.12 -13.29
N PRO A 108 11.72 6.55 -13.21
CA PRO A 108 11.23 5.92 -11.98
C PRO A 108 12.12 4.72 -11.60
N ILE A 109 12.18 4.39 -10.31
CA ILE A 109 13.05 3.31 -9.82
C ILE A 109 12.33 1.97 -9.73
N SER A 110 13.08 0.86 -9.85
CA SER A 110 12.58 -0.50 -9.67
C SER A 110 13.70 -1.50 -9.37
N PRO A 111 13.40 -2.70 -8.84
CA PRO A 111 14.41 -3.76 -8.68
C PRO A 111 14.99 -4.28 -10.02
N THR A 112 14.38 -3.90 -11.15
CA THR A 112 14.80 -4.24 -12.51
C THR A 112 14.62 -3.05 -13.44
N ASP A 113 15.42 -3.02 -14.49
CA ASP A 113 15.33 -2.16 -15.67
C ASP A 113 14.24 -2.59 -16.68
N LYS A 114 13.53 -3.70 -16.42
CA LYS A 114 12.44 -4.16 -17.30
C LYS A 114 11.26 -3.18 -17.26
N SER A 115 10.94 -2.62 -18.41
CA SER A 115 9.72 -1.83 -18.63
C SER A 115 8.45 -2.65 -18.36
N LEU A 116 7.38 -1.97 -17.97
CA LEU A 116 6.05 -2.54 -17.98
C LEU A 116 5.52 -2.57 -19.42
N THR A 117 4.77 -3.61 -19.76
CA THR A 117 3.99 -3.65 -21.00
C THR A 117 3.03 -2.48 -20.99
N SER A 118 3.29 -1.52 -21.87
CA SER A 118 2.42 -0.37 -22.09
C SER A 118 1.38 -0.73 -23.15
N ASN A 119 0.16 -0.25 -22.99
CA ASN A 119 -0.84 -0.25 -24.06
C ASN A 119 -1.13 1.20 -24.48
N GLU A 120 -2.00 1.40 -25.47
CA GLU A 120 -2.34 2.74 -25.97
C GLU A 120 -2.88 3.69 -24.88
N VAL A 121 -3.45 3.14 -23.81
CA VAL A 121 -4.10 3.88 -22.72
C VAL A 121 -3.14 4.16 -21.56
N GLN A 122 -2.11 3.33 -21.37
CA GLN A 122 -1.24 3.41 -20.21
C GLN A 122 0.21 3.17 -20.63
N GLN A 123 0.93 4.28 -20.75
CA GLN A 123 2.36 4.31 -21.02
C GLN A 123 3.15 4.59 -19.73
N TYR A 124 4.21 3.82 -19.53
CA TYR A 124 5.13 3.97 -18.40
C TYR A 124 6.54 4.24 -18.91
N THR A 125 7.22 5.19 -18.26
CA THR A 125 8.63 5.46 -18.53
C THR A 125 9.46 4.24 -18.12
N PRO A 126 10.39 3.75 -18.97
CA PRO A 126 11.32 2.67 -18.59
C PRO A 126 12.01 2.98 -17.26
N PRO A 127 12.00 2.05 -16.29
CA PRO A 127 12.55 2.31 -14.99
C PRO A 127 14.08 2.18 -14.97
N ARG A 128 14.70 2.89 -14.04
CA ARG A 128 16.08 2.63 -13.64
C ARG A 128 16.12 1.53 -12.59
N ARG A 129 17.02 0.57 -12.77
CA ARG A 129 17.33 -0.42 -11.73
C ARG A 129 17.93 0.29 -10.51
N LEU A 130 17.35 0.03 -9.34
CA LEU A 130 17.84 0.48 -8.05
C LEU A 130 19.16 -0.24 -7.73
N LYS A 131 20.18 0.50 -7.31
CA LYS A 131 21.45 -0.06 -6.84
C LYS A 131 21.33 -0.51 -5.38
N ALA A 132 22.19 -1.44 -4.96
CA ALA A 132 22.13 -1.99 -3.61
C ALA A 132 22.38 -0.94 -2.51
N ASP A 133 23.25 0.03 -2.77
CA ASP A 133 23.56 1.16 -1.88
C ASP A 133 22.43 2.20 -1.78
N GLU A 134 21.45 2.18 -2.69
CA GLU A 134 20.26 3.03 -2.63
C GLU A 134 19.13 2.43 -1.79
N ILE A 135 19.12 1.11 -1.55
CA ILE A 135 18.07 0.41 -0.80
C ILE A 135 17.89 0.97 0.62
N PRO A 136 18.95 1.24 1.41
CA PRO A 136 18.81 1.82 2.74
C PRO A 136 18.08 3.17 2.74
N HIS A 137 18.22 3.98 1.69
CA HIS A 137 17.48 5.24 1.57
C HIS A 137 15.99 5.01 1.38
N ILE A 138 15.60 4.05 0.53
CA ILE A 138 14.18 3.68 0.36
C ILE A 138 13.58 3.19 1.67
N VAL A 139 14.31 2.34 2.41
CA VAL A 139 13.87 1.89 3.74
C VAL A 139 13.70 3.08 4.70
N ASN A 140 14.62 4.05 4.64
CA ASN A 140 14.53 5.25 5.46
C ASN A 140 13.34 6.16 5.09
N ASP A 141 12.98 6.26 3.80
CA ASP A 141 11.78 6.99 3.37
C ASP A 141 10.51 6.39 4.00
N PHE A 142 10.35 5.06 3.95
CA PHE A 142 9.23 4.38 4.61
C PHE A 142 9.24 4.60 6.13
N LYS A 143 10.41 4.60 6.77
CA LYS A 143 10.56 4.88 8.20
C LYS A 143 10.13 6.30 8.57
N ILE A 144 10.54 7.29 7.78
CA ILE A 144 10.16 8.69 7.96
C ILE A 144 8.65 8.85 7.75
N ALA A 145 8.11 8.30 6.67
CA ALA A 145 6.69 8.32 6.36
C ALA A 145 5.84 7.70 7.49
N ALA A 146 6.27 6.58 8.07
CA ALA A 146 5.58 5.97 9.19
C ALA A 146 5.58 6.85 10.44
N ARG A 147 6.72 7.50 10.76
CA ARG A 147 6.80 8.46 11.87
C ARG A 147 5.92 9.68 11.65
N ASN A 148 5.91 10.19 10.44
CA ASN A 148 5.06 11.30 10.02
C ASN A 148 3.57 10.94 10.10
N ALA A 149 3.19 9.71 9.75
CA ALA A 149 1.82 9.23 9.93
C ALA A 149 1.43 9.19 11.41
N ILE A 150 2.32 8.73 12.29
CA ILE A 150 2.11 8.78 13.75
C ILE A 150 1.96 10.24 14.23
N GLU A 151 2.81 11.15 13.75
CA GLU A 151 2.73 12.58 14.08
C GLU A 151 1.44 13.25 13.57
N ALA A 152 0.93 12.80 12.42
CA ALA A 152 -0.37 13.21 11.89
C ALA A 152 -1.56 12.64 12.69
N GLY A 153 -1.31 11.74 13.64
CA GLY A 153 -2.30 11.16 14.54
C GLY A 153 -2.90 9.84 14.05
N PHE A 154 -2.43 9.24 12.94
CA PHE A 154 -2.97 7.96 12.50
C PHE A 154 -2.76 6.87 13.57
N ASP A 155 -3.73 5.97 13.70
CA ASP A 155 -3.66 4.87 14.67
C ASP A 155 -2.65 3.79 14.26
N GLY A 156 -2.33 3.72 12.97
CA GLY A 156 -1.37 2.77 12.43
C GLY A 156 -1.01 3.06 10.99
N VAL A 157 -0.12 2.23 10.44
CA VAL A 157 0.29 2.29 9.06
C VAL A 157 0.01 0.97 8.36
N GLU A 158 -0.49 1.04 7.13
CA GLU A 158 -0.52 -0.10 6.23
C GLU A 158 0.61 0.05 5.21
N LEU A 159 1.50 -0.92 5.15
CA LEU A 159 2.54 -0.95 4.12
C LEU A 159 1.93 -1.44 2.80
N HIS A 160 1.89 -0.58 1.78
CA HIS A 160 1.50 -0.98 0.43
C HIS A 160 2.64 -1.75 -0.24
N GLY A 161 2.80 -3.01 0.16
CA GLY A 161 3.83 -3.91 -0.33
C GLY A 161 3.27 -5.30 -0.59
N GLY A 162 4.01 -6.08 -1.37
CA GLY A 162 3.83 -7.52 -1.41
C GLY A 162 4.86 -8.16 -0.51
N TYR A 163 4.42 -8.90 0.51
CA TYR A 163 5.31 -9.74 1.29
C TYR A 163 5.47 -11.11 0.60
N ASN A 164 6.70 -11.62 0.55
CA ASN A 164 6.89 -13.07 0.50
C ASN A 164 6.84 -13.64 1.93
N ARG A 165 6.83 -14.97 2.08
CA ARG A 165 6.74 -15.64 3.38
C ARG A 165 7.78 -15.11 4.39
N GLN A 166 9.05 -15.06 3.98
CA GLN A 166 10.16 -14.68 4.86
C GLN A 166 10.10 -13.21 5.25
N ASP A 167 9.81 -12.33 4.30
CA ASP A 167 9.67 -10.90 4.56
C ASP A 167 8.57 -10.64 5.61
N GLY A 168 7.46 -11.39 5.51
CA GLY A 168 6.34 -11.24 6.43
C GLY A 168 6.65 -11.81 7.81
N ILE A 169 7.34 -12.95 7.89
CA ILE A 169 7.86 -13.49 9.17
C ILE A 169 8.79 -12.47 9.83
N ASN A 170 9.74 -11.91 9.09
CA ASN A 170 10.67 -10.91 9.62
C ASN A 170 9.93 -9.65 10.07
N ALA A 171 8.87 -9.23 9.35
CA ALA A 171 8.08 -8.08 9.74
C ALA A 171 7.40 -8.26 11.10
N ILE A 172 6.87 -9.46 11.39
CA ILE A 172 6.30 -9.76 12.70
C ILE A 172 7.41 -9.90 13.76
N ALA A 173 8.45 -10.68 13.46
CA ALA A 173 9.51 -11.01 14.43
C ALA A 173 10.32 -9.77 14.88
N GLU A 174 10.51 -8.81 13.99
CA GLU A 174 11.22 -7.55 14.26
C GLU A 174 10.26 -6.45 14.77
N ASN A 175 9.01 -6.81 15.11
CA ASN A 175 7.99 -5.90 15.61
C ASN A 175 7.71 -4.72 14.66
N ARG A 176 7.83 -4.96 13.35
CA ARG A 176 7.53 -3.99 12.27
C ARG A 176 6.07 -4.04 11.81
N ALA A 177 5.36 -5.13 12.09
CA ALA A 177 3.95 -5.31 11.78
C ALA A 177 3.29 -6.28 12.78
N ASP A 178 1.99 -6.12 13.03
CA ASP A 178 1.19 -7.09 13.82
C ASP A 178 0.53 -8.15 12.93
N LEU A 179 0.26 -7.81 11.67
CA LEU A 179 -0.40 -8.65 10.68
C LEU A 179 0.21 -8.40 9.30
N VAL A 180 0.25 -9.45 8.48
CA VAL A 180 0.68 -9.38 7.08
C VAL A 180 -0.40 -9.97 6.19
N ALA A 181 -0.92 -9.18 5.26
CA ALA A 181 -1.91 -9.62 4.29
C ALA A 181 -1.23 -10.08 2.99
N TYR A 182 -1.70 -11.21 2.44
CA TYR A 182 -1.20 -11.76 1.19
C TYR A 182 -2.35 -11.89 0.20
N GLY A 183 -2.30 -11.18 -0.93
CA GLY A 183 -3.32 -11.27 -1.99
C GLY A 183 -2.98 -12.35 -3.03
N ARG A 184 -2.01 -12.07 -3.89
CA ARG A 184 -1.61 -12.95 -5.01
C ARG A 184 -1.24 -14.38 -4.59
N LEU A 185 -0.60 -14.53 -3.43
CA LEU A 185 -0.25 -15.86 -2.91
C LEU A 185 -1.50 -16.63 -2.50
N PHE A 186 -2.49 -15.98 -1.87
CA PHE A 186 -3.75 -16.64 -1.48
C PHE A 186 -4.64 -16.98 -2.67
N LEU A 187 -4.60 -16.19 -3.76
CA LEU A 187 -5.29 -16.55 -5.00
C LEU A 187 -4.83 -17.92 -5.52
N ALA A 188 -3.52 -18.18 -5.52
CA ALA A 188 -2.96 -19.41 -6.04
C ALA A 188 -2.81 -20.54 -5.01
N ASN A 189 -2.92 -20.24 -3.72
CA ASN A 189 -2.66 -21.18 -2.64
C ASN A 189 -3.83 -21.10 -1.65
N PRO A 190 -4.92 -21.87 -1.87
CA PRO A 190 -6.09 -21.81 -1.00
C PRO A 190 -5.75 -22.22 0.45
N ASP A 191 -4.66 -22.98 0.62
CA ASP A 191 -4.10 -23.46 1.88
C ASP A 191 -2.79 -22.75 2.26
N LEU A 192 -2.60 -21.50 1.83
CA LEU A 192 -1.39 -20.71 2.11
C LEU A 192 -0.91 -20.78 3.58
N PRO A 193 -1.79 -20.73 4.62
CA PRO A 193 -1.34 -20.87 6.01
C PRO A 193 -0.69 -22.24 6.31
N LYS A 194 -1.25 -23.35 5.79
CA LYS A 194 -0.68 -24.71 5.95
C LYS A 194 0.69 -24.76 5.28
N ARG A 195 0.81 -24.24 4.05
CA ARG A 195 2.08 -24.18 3.32
C ARG A 195 3.13 -23.35 4.06
N PHE A 196 2.74 -22.20 4.62
CA PHE A 196 3.65 -21.36 5.40
C PHE A 196 4.09 -22.03 6.71
N ALA A 197 3.20 -22.75 7.39
CA ALA A 197 3.53 -23.48 8.60
C ALA A 197 4.55 -24.61 8.35
N LEU A 198 4.43 -25.29 7.21
CA LEU A 198 5.29 -26.42 6.82
C LEU A 198 6.51 -26.01 5.98
N ASP A 199 6.65 -24.73 5.65
CA ASP A 199 7.61 -24.22 4.65
C ASP A 199 7.53 -24.99 3.31
N ALA A 200 6.31 -25.33 2.89
CA ALA A 200 6.05 -26.10 1.69
C ALA A 200 6.12 -25.23 0.42
N PRO A 201 6.39 -25.84 -0.76
CA PRO A 201 6.34 -25.13 -2.03
C PRO A 201 5.00 -24.43 -2.28
N LEU A 202 5.05 -23.24 -2.88
CA LEU A 202 3.85 -22.48 -3.25
C LEU A 202 3.50 -22.71 -4.72
N ASN A 203 2.21 -22.83 -5.01
CA ASN A 203 1.69 -22.76 -6.36
C ASN A 203 2.03 -21.40 -6.98
N LYS A 204 2.36 -21.41 -8.27
CA LYS A 204 2.59 -20.19 -9.05
C LYS A 204 1.24 -19.62 -9.50
N TYR A 205 0.99 -18.34 -9.22
CA TYR A 205 -0.19 -17.66 -9.74
C TYR A 205 -0.06 -17.42 -11.24
N ASN A 206 -1.18 -17.52 -11.98
CA ASN A 206 -1.29 -17.05 -13.35
C ASN A 206 -1.94 -15.65 -13.36
N ARG A 207 -1.23 -14.63 -13.82
CA ARG A 207 -1.77 -13.25 -13.86
C ARG A 207 -2.81 -13.03 -14.96
N GLU A 208 -2.74 -13.81 -16.03
CA GLU A 208 -3.63 -13.66 -17.19
C GLU A 208 -5.07 -13.99 -16.82
N THR A 209 -5.28 -14.80 -15.78
CA THR A 209 -6.60 -15.28 -15.35
C THR A 209 -7.18 -14.51 -14.16
N PHE A 210 -6.51 -13.46 -13.66
CA PHE A 210 -7.00 -12.73 -12.47
C PHE A 210 -8.31 -11.99 -12.72
N TYR A 211 -8.55 -11.57 -13.96
CA TYR A 211 -9.67 -10.70 -14.33
C TYR A 211 -10.35 -11.20 -15.61
N THR A 212 -10.68 -12.49 -15.65
CA THR A 212 -11.39 -13.12 -16.78
C THR A 212 -12.70 -13.75 -16.31
N PRO A 213 -13.82 -13.58 -17.04
CA PRO A 213 -15.11 -14.17 -16.65
C PRO A 213 -15.19 -15.67 -16.95
N ASP A 214 -14.70 -16.11 -18.13
CA ASP A 214 -14.65 -17.50 -18.56
C ASP A 214 -13.43 -17.73 -19.49
N PRO A 215 -12.88 -18.95 -19.57
CA PRO A 215 -13.21 -20.09 -18.71
C PRO A 215 -12.75 -19.86 -17.26
N VAL A 216 -13.38 -20.56 -16.30
CA VAL A 216 -13.03 -20.50 -14.87
C VAL A 216 -11.68 -21.18 -14.64
N LEU A 217 -10.59 -20.46 -14.91
CA LEU A 217 -9.20 -20.89 -14.72
C LEU A 217 -8.49 -19.96 -13.75
N GLY A 218 -7.59 -20.50 -12.94
CA GLY A 218 -6.87 -19.76 -11.91
C GLY A 218 -7.80 -19.09 -10.87
N TYR A 219 -8.93 -19.72 -10.55
CA TYR A 219 -9.92 -19.24 -9.57
C TYR A 219 -10.21 -20.29 -8.50
N THR A 220 -10.68 -21.47 -8.89
CA THR A 220 -11.03 -22.59 -7.97
C THR A 220 -10.22 -23.86 -8.23
N ASP A 221 -9.32 -23.84 -9.21
CA ASP A 221 -8.57 -24.96 -9.76
C ASP A 221 -7.12 -25.04 -9.26
N TYR A 222 -6.72 -24.16 -8.35
CA TYR A 222 -5.42 -24.27 -7.69
C TYR A 222 -5.40 -25.42 -6.67
N PRO A 223 -4.40 -26.33 -6.73
CA PRO A 223 -4.37 -27.51 -5.88
C PRO A 223 -4.02 -27.16 -4.42
N PHE A 224 -4.57 -27.92 -3.48
CA PHE A 224 -4.16 -27.93 -2.08
C PHE A 224 -2.86 -28.72 -1.91
N LEU A 225 -2.12 -28.47 -0.83
CA LEU A 225 -1.03 -29.32 -0.39
C LEU A 225 -1.63 -30.59 0.23
N GLU A 226 -1.26 -31.75 -0.31
CA GLU A 226 -1.65 -33.06 0.23
C GLU A 226 -1.29 -33.22 1.72
#